data_AF-A0A0B2XI68-F1
#
_entry.id   AF-A0A0B2XI68-F1
#
_cell.length_a   1.000
_cell.length_b   1.000
_cell.length_c   1.000
_cell.angle_alpha   90.00
_cell.angle_beta   90.00
_cell.angle_gamma   90.00
#
_symmetry.space_group_name_H-M   'P 1'
#
loop_
_entity.id
_entity.type
_entity.pdbx_description
1 polymer ?
#
loop_
_entity_poly.entity_id
_entity_poly.type
_entity_poly.pdbx_seq_one_letter_code
_entity_poly.pdbx_strand_id
1 'polypeptide(L)'
;MPWTLVCTADNTFDRIHTLQRRVARVETIVVAGGGLTGAETAGEISYQYGRKGKKEVYFIYNNELPFSPAVMESAYLPTTGMTPNTLFVPKGMLDKNGYIGQMSFLRADGYKNIFAVGDAKNLEDNRTLAADAQAGHLTKVLRAYFKGGSLPEYKVNSKTMYGIPLGKSKATGQMGNMKVFSWLIWWFKGRFLGTDKTPGINAAGKTTMSATFEK
;
A
#
# COMPACT_ATOMS: atom_id res chain seq x y z
N MET A 1 -10.21 4.16 3.97
CA MET A 1 -9.47 3.56 5.09
C MET A 1 -8.70 2.35 4.56
N PRO A 2 -7.36 2.36 4.52
CA PRO A 2 -6.56 1.31 3.88
C PRO A 2 -6.38 0.04 4.74
N TRP A 3 -7.23 -0.18 5.75
CA TRP A 3 -7.11 -1.32 6.66
C TRP A 3 -8.33 -2.23 6.51
N THR A 4 -8.08 -3.53 6.33
CA THR A 4 -9.11 -4.54 6.52
C THR A 4 -9.59 -4.44 7.96
N LEU A 5 -10.87 -4.12 8.16
CA LEU A 5 -11.47 -4.09 9.49
C LEU A 5 -11.26 -5.44 10.16
N VAL A 6 -10.70 -5.43 11.37
CA VAL A 6 -10.63 -6.63 12.18
C VAL A 6 -11.92 -6.73 12.98
N CYS A 7 -12.92 -7.36 12.38
CA CYS A 7 -14.30 -7.44 12.87
C CYS A 7 -15.02 -6.08 12.93
N THR A 8 -14.60 -5.19 13.84
CA THR A 8 -15.21 -3.86 14.07
C THR A 8 -14.15 -2.76 14.01
N ALA A 9 -14.59 -1.50 13.92
CA ALA A 9 -13.69 -0.36 13.94
C ALA A 9 -12.95 -0.27 15.29
N ASP A 10 -13.67 -0.43 16.40
CA ASP A 10 -13.10 -0.40 17.75
C ASP A 10 -12.04 -1.48 17.94
N ASN A 11 -12.32 -2.73 17.52
CA ASN A 11 -11.33 -3.80 17.57
C ASN A 11 -10.08 -3.49 16.73
N THR A 12 -10.24 -2.76 15.62
CA THR A 12 -9.12 -2.33 14.78
C THR A 12 -8.29 -1.27 15.50
N PHE A 13 -8.93 -0.27 16.12
CA PHE A 13 -8.25 0.74 16.93
C PHE A 13 -7.52 0.14 18.13
N ASP A 14 -8.17 -0.77 18.85
CA ASP A 14 -7.58 -1.47 20.00
C ASP A 14 -6.34 -2.29 19.60
N ARG A 15 -6.37 -2.94 18.44
CA ARG A 15 -5.21 -3.66 17.89
C ARG A 15 -4.08 -2.71 17.54
N ILE A 16 -4.37 -1.56 16.94
CA ILE A 16 -3.38 -0.52 16.65
C ILE A 16 -2.74 -0.03 17.95
N HIS A 17 -3.54 0.31 18.97
CA HIS A 17 -3.02 0.76 20.26
C HIS A 17 -2.24 -0.33 21.00
N THR A 18 -2.65 -1.58 20.88
CA THR A 18 -1.92 -2.72 21.43
C THR A 18 -0.57 -2.91 20.75
N LEU A 19 -0.51 -2.77 19.43
CA LEU A 19 0.74 -2.79 18.68
C LEU A 19 1.66 -1.63 19.08
N GLN A 20 1.13 -0.41 19.19
CA GLN A 20 1.89 0.77 19.65
C GLN A 20 2.49 0.54 21.04
N ARG A 21 1.70 0.03 22.00
CA ARG A 21 2.19 -0.31 23.34
C ARG A 21 3.26 -1.39 23.31
N ARG A 22 3.12 -2.40 22.45
CA ARG A 22 4.15 -3.45 22.27
C ARG A 22 5.46 -2.85 21.76
N VAL A 23 5.42 -2.06 20.69
CA VAL A 23 6.59 -1.37 20.13
C VAL A 23 7.26 -0.46 21.17
N ALA A 24 6.49 0.21 22.03
CA ALA A 24 7.03 1.05 23.09
C ALA A 24 7.86 0.24 24.11
N ARG A 25 7.36 -0.93 24.55
CA ARG A 25 8.00 -1.75 25.59
C ARG A 25 9.20 -2.56 25.14
N VAL A 26 9.18 -3.16 23.95
CA VAL A 26 10.21 -4.12 23.53
C VAL A 26 11.53 -3.44 23.21
N GLU A 27 12.66 -4.11 23.44
CA GLU A 27 13.99 -3.62 23.06
C GLU A 27 14.32 -3.92 21.59
N THR A 28 13.70 -4.95 21.03
CA THR A 28 13.92 -5.40 19.66
C THR A 28 12.65 -5.26 18.82
N ILE A 29 12.79 -4.75 17.60
CA ILE A 29 11.73 -4.66 16.60
C ILE A 29 12.17 -5.40 15.35
N VAL A 30 11.28 -6.25 14.81
CA VAL A 30 11.53 -7.03 13.60
C VAL A 30 10.54 -6.60 12.54
N VAL A 31 11.04 -6.11 11.41
CA VAL A 31 10.26 -5.81 10.20
C VAL A 31 10.53 -6.89 9.18
N ALA A 32 9.51 -7.69 8.86
CA ALA A 32 9.63 -8.80 7.93
C ALA A 32 8.92 -8.50 6.61
N GLY A 33 9.61 -8.69 5.49
CA GLY A 33 9.12 -8.45 4.13
C GLY A 33 9.95 -7.41 3.39
N GLY A 34 10.65 -7.81 2.33
CA GLY A 34 11.56 -6.95 1.55
C GLY A 34 10.90 -5.98 0.56
N GLY A 35 9.58 -5.88 0.57
CA GLY A 35 8.82 -5.02 -0.36
C GLY A 35 8.91 -3.54 -0.02
N LEU A 36 8.25 -2.70 -0.83
CA LEU A 36 8.20 -1.24 -0.64
C LEU A 36 7.74 -0.88 0.78
N THR A 37 6.65 -1.48 1.26
CA THR A 37 6.11 -1.26 2.61
C THR A 37 7.11 -1.61 3.71
N GLY A 38 7.81 -2.73 3.59
CA GLY A 38 8.78 -3.17 4.58
C GLY A 38 10.02 -2.29 4.63
N ALA A 39 10.55 -1.90 3.47
CA ALA A 39 11.68 -0.97 3.40
C ALA A 39 11.37 0.40 4.01
N GLU A 40 10.19 0.96 3.74
CA GLU A 40 9.73 2.23 4.34
C GLU A 40 9.54 2.09 5.85
N THR A 41 8.85 1.02 6.29
CA THR A 41 8.60 0.74 7.70
C THR A 41 9.91 0.58 8.47
N ALA A 42 10.86 -0.21 7.95
CA ALA A 42 12.17 -0.41 8.56
C ALA A 42 12.96 0.91 8.61
N GLY A 43 12.91 1.73 7.55
CA GLY A 43 13.57 3.03 7.50
C GLY A 43 13.04 4.00 8.55
N GLU A 44 11.72 4.11 8.70
CA GLU A 44 11.09 5.00 9.70
C GLU A 44 11.33 4.53 11.14
N ILE A 45 11.17 3.24 11.42
CA ILE A 45 11.42 2.67 12.75
C ILE A 45 12.90 2.82 13.13
N SER A 46 13.81 2.54 12.19
CA SER A 46 15.25 2.72 12.42
C SER A 46 15.61 4.18 12.62
N TYR A 47 15.00 5.11 11.88
CA TYR A 47 15.22 6.54 12.09
C TYR A 47 14.76 7.00 13.48
N GLN A 48 13.62 6.48 13.95
CA GLN A 48 13.04 6.89 15.21
C GLN A 48 13.75 6.28 16.44
N TYR A 49 14.13 5.00 16.36
CA TYR A 49 14.67 4.24 17.47
C TYR A 49 16.11 3.77 17.25
N GLY A 50 16.38 3.06 16.16
CA GLY A 50 17.68 2.41 15.90
C GLY A 50 18.85 3.39 15.80
N ARG A 51 18.71 4.47 15.01
CA ARG A 51 19.73 5.52 14.85
C ARG A 51 20.07 6.22 16.17
N LYS A 52 19.16 6.20 17.13
CA LYS A 52 19.33 6.80 18.46
C LYS A 52 19.82 5.80 19.51
N GLY A 53 20.11 4.55 19.11
CA GLY A 53 20.49 3.46 20.02
C GLY A 53 19.40 3.09 21.03
N LYS A 54 18.12 3.41 20.75
CA LYS A 54 17.03 3.17 21.71
C LYS A 54 16.49 1.74 21.66
N LYS A 55 16.57 1.11 20.49
CA LYS A 55 16.03 -0.23 20.20
C LYS A 55 16.81 -0.84 19.04
N GLU A 56 16.98 -2.17 19.06
CA GLU A 56 17.50 -2.93 17.94
C GLU A 56 16.42 -3.13 16.87
N VAL A 57 16.77 -2.93 15.60
CA VAL A 57 15.82 -3.04 14.48
C VAL A 57 16.36 -4.00 13.43
N TYR A 58 15.68 -5.13 13.25
CA TYR A 58 16.01 -6.14 12.24
C TYR A 58 15.09 -6.01 11.04
N PHE A 59 15.67 -5.90 9.85
CA PHE A 59 14.93 -5.92 8.58
C PHE A 59 15.20 -7.23 7.84
N ILE A 60 14.17 -8.05 7.67
CA ILE A 60 14.27 -9.38 7.09
C ILE A 60 13.59 -9.35 5.71
N TYR A 61 14.38 -9.46 4.65
CA TYR A 61 13.89 -9.34 3.27
C TYR A 61 13.78 -10.68 2.52
N ASN A 62 14.65 -11.61 2.87
CA ASN A 62 14.79 -12.95 2.31
C ASN A 62 15.56 -13.75 3.35
N ASN A 63 14.85 -14.59 4.12
CA ASN A 63 15.35 -15.72 4.93
C ASN A 63 14.25 -16.15 5.91
N GLU A 64 14.39 -17.37 6.46
CA GLU A 64 13.63 -17.77 7.64
C GLU A 64 13.90 -16.77 8.78
N LEU A 65 12.84 -16.40 9.51
CA LEU A 65 12.95 -15.57 10.70
C LEU A 65 13.95 -16.23 11.65
N PRO A 66 15.04 -15.54 12.05
CA PRO A 66 15.96 -16.14 13.01
C PRO A 66 15.19 -16.35 14.33
N PHE A 67 15.00 -17.59 14.76
CA PHE A 67 14.28 -17.94 15.99
C PHE A 67 15.09 -17.62 17.28
N SER A 68 15.96 -16.61 17.24
CA SER A 68 16.69 -16.20 18.44
C SER A 68 15.71 -15.65 19.49
N PRO A 69 16.03 -15.76 20.80
CA PRO A 69 15.17 -15.20 21.85
C PRO A 69 14.82 -13.72 21.63
N ALA A 70 15.78 -12.93 21.13
CA ALA A 70 15.58 -11.52 20.80
C ALA A 70 14.49 -11.28 19.73
N VAL A 71 14.35 -12.19 18.76
CA VAL A 71 13.28 -12.12 17.74
C VAL A 71 11.95 -12.60 18.31
N MET A 72 11.95 -13.64 19.15
CA MET A 72 10.73 -14.16 19.79
C MET A 72 10.09 -13.14 20.74
N GLU A 73 10.90 -12.33 21.43
CA GLU A 73 10.46 -11.28 22.35
C GLU A 73 10.22 -9.92 21.65
N SER A 74 10.47 -9.84 20.35
CA SER A 74 10.38 -8.59 19.58
C SER A 74 8.94 -8.10 19.36
N ALA A 75 8.82 -6.85 18.91
CA ALA A 75 7.64 -6.41 18.17
C ALA A 75 7.81 -6.83 16.71
N TYR A 76 7.01 -7.81 16.29
CA TYR A 76 6.98 -8.29 14.91
C TYR A 76 6.02 -7.44 14.05
N LEU A 77 6.56 -6.83 13.00
CA LEU A 77 5.84 -6.02 12.01
C LEU A 77 5.83 -6.77 10.66
N PRO A 78 4.75 -7.54 10.37
CA PRO A 78 4.63 -8.22 9.09
C PRO A 78 4.33 -7.23 7.98
N THR A 79 5.18 -7.23 6.96
CA THR A 79 5.01 -6.50 5.70
C THR A 79 5.13 -7.45 4.50
N THR A 80 4.79 -8.73 4.72
CA THR A 80 4.89 -9.81 3.75
C THR A 80 3.59 -10.00 2.99
N GLY A 81 3.60 -9.67 1.70
CA GLY A 81 2.49 -9.91 0.80
C GLY A 81 1.17 -9.23 1.23
N MET A 82 0.13 -9.43 0.43
CA MET A 82 -1.22 -9.00 0.76
C MET A 82 -2.20 -10.10 0.39
N THR A 83 -3.26 -10.24 1.19
CA THR A 83 -4.43 -11.04 0.83
C THR A 83 -5.52 -10.07 0.38
N PRO A 84 -6.08 -10.23 -0.83
CA PRO A 84 -7.14 -9.35 -1.31
C PRO A 84 -8.39 -9.49 -0.44
N ASN A 85 -9.07 -8.37 -0.19
CA ASN A 85 -10.36 -8.38 0.50
C ASN A 85 -11.46 -8.73 -0.51
N THR A 86 -11.65 -10.02 -0.78
CA THR A 86 -12.55 -10.54 -1.83
C THR A 86 -13.48 -11.64 -1.33
N LEU A 87 -13.52 -11.89 -0.01
CA LEU A 87 -14.37 -12.94 0.59
C LEU A 87 -15.88 -12.69 0.38
N PHE A 88 -16.26 -11.48 -0.02
CA PHE A 88 -17.65 -11.10 -0.30
C PHE A 88 -18.15 -11.52 -1.69
N VAL A 89 -17.28 -11.99 -2.59
CA VAL A 89 -17.70 -12.48 -3.92
C VAL A 89 -17.69 -14.01 -4.00
N PRO A 90 -18.47 -14.62 -4.91
CA PRO A 90 -18.42 -16.06 -5.14
C PRO A 90 -17.02 -16.55 -5.53
N LYS A 91 -16.62 -17.73 -5.03
CA LYS A 91 -15.32 -18.33 -5.31
C LYS A 91 -15.02 -18.49 -6.81
N GLY A 92 -16.04 -18.72 -7.64
CA GLY A 92 -15.89 -18.85 -9.09
C GLY A 92 -15.49 -17.54 -9.80
N MET A 93 -15.53 -16.39 -9.12
CA MET A 93 -15.02 -15.12 -9.64
C MET A 93 -13.53 -14.89 -9.35
N LEU A 94 -12.95 -15.73 -8.49
CA LEU A 94 -11.60 -15.54 -7.98
C LEU A 94 -10.61 -16.41 -8.73
N ASP A 95 -9.43 -15.86 -8.99
CA ASP A 95 -8.28 -16.62 -9.44
C ASP A 95 -7.66 -17.44 -8.29
N LYS A 96 -6.64 -18.24 -8.60
CA LYS A 96 -5.95 -19.10 -7.62
C LYS A 96 -5.30 -18.33 -6.45
N ASN A 97 -5.08 -17.03 -6.60
CA ASN A 97 -4.48 -16.17 -5.59
C ASN A 97 -5.55 -15.36 -4.81
N GLY A 98 -6.84 -15.59 -5.08
CA GLY A 98 -7.97 -14.95 -4.40
C GLY A 98 -8.36 -13.59 -4.99
N TYR A 99 -7.83 -13.17 -6.13
CA TYR A 99 -8.19 -11.90 -6.76
C TYR A 99 -9.34 -12.08 -7.75
N ILE A 100 -10.16 -11.05 -7.93
CA ILE A 100 -11.18 -11.03 -8.98
C ILE A 100 -10.48 -10.98 -10.34
N GLY A 101 -10.72 -12.00 -11.18
CA GLY A 101 -10.23 -12.06 -12.54
C GLY A 101 -10.83 -10.94 -13.38
N GLN A 102 -10.00 -10.23 -14.15
CA GLN A 102 -10.42 -9.03 -14.86
C GLN A 102 -9.74 -8.83 -16.22
N MET A 103 -10.50 -8.31 -17.17
CA MET A 103 -10.02 -7.83 -18.47
C MET A 103 -9.76 -6.31 -18.49
N SER A 104 -9.24 -5.80 -19.61
CA SER A 104 -8.87 -4.38 -19.81
C SER A 104 -10.02 -3.37 -19.71
N PHE A 105 -11.28 -3.76 -19.52
CA PHE A 105 -12.41 -2.81 -19.30
C PHE A 105 -12.74 -2.57 -17.82
N LEU A 106 -11.84 -2.96 -16.92
CA LEU A 106 -12.09 -3.00 -15.47
C LEU A 106 -13.30 -3.85 -15.06
N ARG A 107 -13.63 -4.85 -15.88
CA ARG A 107 -14.79 -5.72 -15.72
C ARG A 107 -14.38 -7.12 -15.27
N ALA A 108 -15.12 -7.72 -14.34
CA ALA A 108 -14.87 -9.08 -13.90
C ALA A 108 -15.11 -10.08 -15.05
N ASP A 109 -14.27 -11.11 -15.13
CA ASP A 109 -14.32 -12.12 -16.19
C ASP A 109 -15.66 -12.87 -16.17
N GLY A 110 -16.31 -12.98 -17.34
CA GLY A 110 -17.62 -13.63 -17.47
C GLY A 110 -18.84 -12.79 -17.06
N TYR A 111 -18.66 -11.59 -16.49
CA TYR A 111 -19.76 -10.73 -16.06
C TYR A 111 -19.84 -9.47 -16.91
N LYS A 112 -21.05 -9.03 -17.28
CA LYS A 112 -21.26 -7.80 -18.06
C LYS A 112 -21.44 -6.55 -17.20
N ASN A 113 -21.78 -6.72 -15.93
CA ASN A 113 -22.26 -5.68 -15.03
C ASN A 113 -21.50 -5.62 -13.69
N ILE A 114 -20.38 -6.35 -13.56
CA ILE A 114 -19.53 -6.34 -12.37
C ILE A 114 -18.17 -5.74 -12.73
N PHE A 115 -17.75 -4.73 -11.97
CA PHE A 115 -16.48 -4.04 -12.14
C PHE A 115 -15.64 -4.17 -10.87
N ALA A 116 -14.34 -4.31 -11.04
CA ALA A 116 -13.39 -4.46 -9.92
C ALA A 116 -12.27 -3.42 -10.07
N VAL A 117 -11.85 -2.81 -8.95
CA VAL A 117 -10.79 -1.81 -8.92
C VAL A 117 -9.99 -1.94 -7.63
N GLY A 118 -8.81 -1.33 -7.61
CA GLY A 118 -7.91 -1.35 -6.46
C GLY A 118 -7.32 -2.73 -6.22
N ASP A 119 -7.15 -3.09 -4.95
CA ASP A 119 -6.39 -4.28 -4.58
C ASP A 119 -7.19 -5.60 -4.67
N ALA A 120 -8.44 -5.54 -5.13
CA ALA A 120 -9.31 -6.71 -5.26
C ALA A 120 -9.10 -7.50 -6.57
N LYS A 121 -8.37 -6.93 -7.54
CA LYS A 121 -8.24 -7.46 -8.91
C LYS A 121 -6.81 -7.86 -9.27
N ASN A 122 -6.64 -8.65 -10.33
CA ASN A 122 -5.35 -9.17 -10.78
C ASN A 122 -4.72 -8.46 -12.01
N LEU A 123 -5.33 -7.40 -12.53
CA LEU A 123 -4.89 -6.72 -13.77
C LEU A 123 -3.51 -6.04 -13.68
N GLU A 124 -3.14 -5.52 -12.51
CA GLU A 124 -1.86 -4.82 -12.30
C GLU A 124 -1.51 -4.83 -10.80
N ASP A 125 -0.31 -4.40 -10.41
CA ASP A 125 0.11 -4.42 -9.00
C ASP A 125 -0.81 -3.61 -8.07
N ASN A 126 -0.94 -4.09 -6.83
CA ASN A 126 -1.67 -3.41 -5.76
C ASN A 126 -0.91 -2.17 -5.28
N ARG A 127 -1.29 -1.00 -5.80
CA ARG A 127 -0.67 0.29 -5.50
C ARG A 127 -1.73 1.38 -5.52
N THR A 128 -1.59 2.37 -4.64
CA THR A 128 -2.50 3.52 -4.59
C THR A 128 -2.61 4.23 -5.95
N LEU A 129 -1.49 4.41 -6.66
CA LEU A 129 -1.51 5.06 -7.98
C LEU A 129 -2.34 4.28 -9.02
N ALA A 130 -2.29 2.95 -8.97
CA ALA A 130 -3.10 2.11 -9.85
C ALA A 130 -4.57 2.18 -9.43
N ALA A 131 -4.87 2.07 -8.13
CA ALA A 131 -6.23 2.16 -7.61
C ALA A 131 -6.91 3.49 -7.98
N ASP A 132 -6.19 4.62 -7.84
CA ASP A 132 -6.70 5.95 -8.20
C ASP A 132 -6.95 6.06 -9.71
N ALA A 133 -6.02 5.60 -10.55
CA ALA A 133 -6.18 5.61 -12.00
C ALA A 133 -7.37 4.74 -12.45
N GLN A 134 -7.53 3.56 -11.85
CA GLN A 134 -8.66 2.68 -12.10
C GLN A 134 -9.99 3.30 -11.66
N ALA A 135 -10.06 3.94 -10.49
CA ALA A 135 -11.25 4.62 -10.03
C ALA A 135 -11.65 5.79 -10.95
N GLY A 136 -10.66 6.58 -11.39
CA GLY A 136 -10.85 7.65 -12.37
C GLY A 136 -11.40 7.11 -13.70
N HIS A 137 -10.80 6.04 -14.23
CA HIS A 137 -11.23 5.42 -15.48
C HIS A 137 -12.61 4.76 -15.37
N LEU A 138 -12.90 4.11 -14.25
CA LEU A 138 -14.19 3.45 -14.01
C LEU A 138 -15.35 4.43 -14.13
N THR A 139 -15.17 5.70 -13.76
CA THR A 139 -16.20 6.74 -13.94
C THR A 139 -16.58 6.90 -15.41
N LYS A 140 -15.61 6.82 -16.34
CA LYS A 140 -15.86 6.88 -17.80
C LYS A 140 -16.56 5.62 -18.28
N VAL A 141 -16.12 4.46 -17.81
CA VAL A 141 -16.71 3.14 -18.13
C VAL A 141 -18.18 3.10 -17.71
N LEU A 142 -18.51 3.48 -16.48
CA LEU A 142 -19.88 3.46 -15.97
C LEU A 142 -20.80 4.41 -16.74
N ARG A 143 -20.32 5.62 -17.09
CA ARG A 143 -21.08 6.57 -17.93
C ARG A 143 -21.41 5.98 -19.31
N ALA A 144 -20.46 5.29 -19.94
CA ALA A 144 -20.69 4.63 -21.22
C ALA A 144 -21.63 3.43 -21.09
N TYR A 145 -21.43 2.61 -20.04
CA TYR A 145 -22.25 1.43 -19.73
C TYR A 145 -23.73 1.79 -19.57
N PHE A 146 -24.05 2.79 -18.75
CA PHE A 146 -25.45 3.21 -18.53
C PHE A 146 -26.11 3.83 -19.76
N LYS A 147 -25.34 4.29 -20.74
CA LYS A 147 -25.85 4.79 -22.03
C LYS A 147 -25.98 3.69 -23.09
N GLY A 148 -25.62 2.44 -22.78
CA GLY A 148 -25.55 1.36 -23.77
C GLY A 148 -24.46 1.55 -24.83
N GLY A 149 -23.45 2.38 -24.54
CA GLY A 149 -22.35 2.68 -25.46
C GLY A 149 -21.18 1.70 -25.40
N SER A 150 -20.19 1.92 -26.24
CA SER A 150 -18.91 1.19 -26.20
C SER A 150 -18.11 1.55 -24.96
N LEU A 151 -17.55 0.55 -24.27
CA LEU A 151 -16.76 0.76 -23.07
C LEU A 151 -15.33 1.17 -23.44
N PRO A 152 -14.78 2.25 -22.85
CA PRO A 152 -13.39 2.62 -23.07
C PRO A 152 -12.46 1.61 -22.40
N GLU A 153 -11.43 1.18 -23.13
CA GLU A 153 -10.39 0.29 -22.62
C GLU A 153 -9.49 1.02 -21.61
N TYR A 154 -9.19 0.36 -20.50
CA TYR A 154 -8.20 0.78 -19.50
C TYR A 154 -6.82 0.27 -19.90
N LYS A 155 -5.85 1.19 -19.94
CA LYS A 155 -4.46 0.87 -20.27
C LYS A 155 -3.62 0.93 -19.00
N VAL A 156 -3.11 -0.24 -18.60
CA VAL A 156 -2.16 -0.37 -17.49
C VAL A 156 -0.92 0.47 -17.79
N ASN A 157 -0.48 1.23 -16.80
CA ASN A 157 0.75 2.00 -16.92
C ASN A 157 1.96 1.07 -16.82
N SER A 158 2.67 0.88 -17.93
CA SER A 158 3.86 0.03 -18.00
C SER A 158 5.13 0.71 -17.48
N LYS A 159 5.09 2.01 -17.18
CA LYS A 159 6.27 2.74 -16.70
C LYS A 159 6.45 2.54 -15.19
N THR A 160 7.61 2.02 -14.81
CA THR A 160 8.00 1.90 -13.41
C THR A 160 8.05 3.26 -12.73
N MET A 161 7.25 3.42 -11.67
CA MET A 161 7.27 4.59 -10.80
C MET A 161 7.09 4.16 -9.34
N TYR A 162 8.07 4.48 -8.50
CA TYR A 162 7.98 4.33 -7.05
C TYR A 162 8.98 5.22 -6.34
N GLY A 163 8.66 5.59 -5.09
CA GLY A 163 9.54 6.34 -4.21
C GLY A 163 9.43 5.79 -2.79
N ILE A 164 10.60 5.48 -2.22
CA ILE A 164 10.81 4.82 -0.94
C ILE A 164 11.54 5.80 -0.02
N PRO A 165 10.84 6.48 0.90
CA PRO A 165 11.47 7.16 2.03
C PRO A 165 12.19 6.16 2.94
N LEU A 166 13.38 6.52 3.41
CA LEU A 166 14.19 5.74 4.33
C LEU A 166 14.45 6.60 5.57
N GLY A 167 13.39 6.76 6.38
CA GLY A 167 13.36 7.75 7.46
C GLY A 167 13.19 9.18 6.95
N LYS A 168 13.37 10.15 7.87
CA LYS A 168 13.07 11.57 7.57
C LYS A 168 14.13 12.34 6.77
N SER A 169 15.21 11.71 6.31
CA SER A 169 16.33 12.43 5.65
C SER A 169 16.88 11.78 4.38
N LYS A 170 16.48 10.55 4.05
CA LYS A 170 16.95 9.84 2.87
C LYS A 170 15.78 9.17 2.16
N ALA A 171 15.92 8.99 0.85
CA ALA A 171 14.94 8.30 0.03
C ALA A 171 15.59 7.81 -1.27
N THR A 172 14.97 6.80 -1.88
CA THR A 172 15.36 6.28 -3.21
C THR A 172 14.12 5.96 -4.03
N GLY A 173 14.22 5.98 -5.35
CA GLY A 173 13.08 5.75 -6.22
C GLY A 173 13.44 5.80 -7.69
N GLN A 174 12.47 5.40 -8.50
CA GLN A 174 12.59 5.33 -9.96
C GLN A 174 11.36 5.96 -10.60
N MET A 175 11.58 6.68 -11.70
CA MET A 175 10.54 7.20 -12.57
C MET A 175 10.93 6.95 -14.02
N GLY A 176 10.27 5.98 -14.66
CA GLY A 176 10.70 5.46 -15.96
C GLY A 176 12.10 4.90 -15.86
N ASN A 177 13.04 5.45 -16.64
CA ASN A 177 14.45 5.04 -16.63
C ASN A 177 15.33 5.91 -15.72
N MET A 178 14.77 6.88 -15.01
CA MET A 178 15.52 7.80 -14.17
C MET A 178 15.45 7.42 -12.71
N LYS A 179 16.60 7.44 -12.03
CA LYS A 179 16.65 7.46 -10.56
C LYS A 179 16.18 8.83 -10.07
N VAL A 180 15.25 8.85 -9.13
CA VAL A 180 14.73 10.10 -8.55
C VAL A 180 15.63 10.56 -7.41
N PHE A 181 15.93 11.85 -7.36
CA PHE A 181 16.75 12.42 -6.29
C PHE A 181 16.08 12.30 -4.92
N SER A 182 16.87 11.97 -3.89
CA SER A 182 16.38 11.75 -2.53
C SER A 182 15.54 12.90 -1.97
N TRP A 183 15.95 14.16 -2.22
CA TRP A 183 15.26 15.32 -1.67
C TRP A 183 13.88 15.56 -2.30
N LEU A 184 13.70 15.18 -3.57
CA LEU A 184 12.41 15.25 -4.26
C LEU A 184 11.42 14.26 -3.64
N ILE A 185 11.84 13.01 -3.45
CA ILE A 185 10.98 11.99 -2.82
C ILE A 185 10.66 12.37 -1.37
N TRP A 186 11.63 12.93 -0.64
CA TRP A 186 11.38 13.46 0.69
C TRP A 186 10.33 14.58 0.68
N TRP A 187 10.44 15.54 -0.24
CA TRP A 187 9.52 16.67 -0.35
C TRP A 187 8.08 16.22 -0.65
N PHE A 188 7.92 15.30 -1.61
CA PHE A 188 6.61 14.81 -2.05
C PHE A 188 5.98 13.74 -1.16
N LYS A 189 6.79 12.89 -0.51
CA LYS A 189 6.32 11.72 0.24
C LYS A 189 6.93 11.63 1.63
N GLY A 190 8.23 11.78 1.79
CA GLY A 190 8.92 11.53 3.07
C GLY A 190 8.52 12.45 4.24
N ARG A 191 7.94 13.63 3.98
CA ARG A 191 7.47 14.54 5.04
C ARG A 191 6.24 14.03 5.77
N PHE A 192 5.32 13.40 5.04
CA PHE A 192 3.96 13.12 5.53
C PHE A 192 3.50 11.69 5.26
N LEU A 193 4.25 10.91 4.46
CA LEU A 193 3.91 9.55 4.05
C LEU A 193 2.47 9.42 3.50
N GLY A 194 1.97 10.48 2.85
CA GLY A 194 0.61 10.54 2.29
C GLY A 194 -0.50 10.91 3.27
N THR A 195 -0.21 11.14 4.55
CA THR A 195 -1.20 11.62 5.54
C THR A 195 -1.74 13.01 5.21
N ASP A 196 -0.97 13.82 4.48
CA ASP A 196 -1.36 15.12 3.93
C ASP A 196 -2.43 15.04 2.83
N LYS A 197 -2.74 13.83 2.35
CA LYS A 197 -3.74 13.58 1.32
C LYS A 197 -5.03 12.97 1.88
N THR A 198 -5.08 12.72 3.19
CA THR A 198 -6.22 12.04 3.82
C THR A 198 -7.18 13.07 4.43
N PRO A 199 -8.41 13.22 3.89
CA PRO A 199 -9.38 14.15 4.44
C PRO A 199 -9.64 13.90 5.93
N GLY A 200 -9.63 14.97 6.74
CA GLY A 200 -9.81 14.88 8.19
C GLY A 200 -8.57 14.45 9.00
N ILE A 201 -7.50 13.97 8.34
CA ILE A 201 -6.22 13.59 8.98
C ILE A 201 -5.08 14.54 8.57
N ASN A 202 -5.36 15.52 7.70
CA ASN A 202 -4.43 16.51 7.15
C ASN A 202 -3.41 17.07 8.18
N ALA A 203 -2.24 16.43 8.24
CA ALA A 203 -1.19 16.75 9.20
C ALA A 203 -0.57 18.15 9.03
N ALA A 204 -0.94 18.90 7.98
CA ALA A 204 -0.40 20.23 7.68
C ALA A 204 -1.36 21.21 7.00
N GLY A 205 -2.65 20.87 6.85
CA GLY A 205 -3.65 21.74 6.19
C GLY A 205 -3.40 22.06 4.69
N LYS A 206 -2.40 21.43 4.05
CA LYS A 206 -2.08 21.58 2.62
C LYS A 206 -1.73 20.22 2.02
N THR A 207 -2.38 19.86 0.91
CA THR A 207 -2.11 18.64 0.14
C THR A 207 -0.84 18.81 -0.69
N THR A 208 0.17 17.95 -0.52
CA THR A 208 1.47 18.14 -1.18
C THR A 208 1.44 17.77 -2.67
N MET A 209 0.47 16.93 -3.10
CA MET A 209 0.12 16.66 -4.50
C MET A 209 -1.30 16.11 -4.64
N SER A 210 -2.12 16.68 -5.53
CA SER A 210 -3.21 15.96 -6.19
C SER A 210 -2.69 15.41 -7.51
N ALA A 211 -2.75 14.10 -7.71
CA ALA A 211 -2.46 13.54 -9.02
C ALA A 211 -3.74 13.67 -9.86
N THR A 212 -3.70 14.54 -10.87
CA THR A 212 -4.70 14.54 -11.94
C THR A 212 -4.29 13.45 -12.91
N PHE A 213 -4.89 12.27 -12.75
CA PHE A 213 -4.68 11.16 -13.68
C PHE A 213 -5.58 11.40 -14.90
N GLU A 214 -4.98 12.01 -15.93
CA GLU A 214 -5.54 12.43 -17.23
C GLU A 214 -6.08 13.88 -17.31
N LYS A 215 -5.79 14.50 -18.47
CA LYS A 215 -6.42 15.73 -18.96
C LYS A 215 -7.80 15.41 -19.53
#